data_AF-A0A2N7UDJ3-F1
#
_entry.id   AF-A0A2N7UDJ3-F1
#
_cell.length_a   1.000
_cell.length_b   1.000
_cell.length_c   1.000
_cell.angle_alpha   90.00
_cell.angle_beta   90.00
_cell.angle_gamma   90.00
#
_symmetry.space_group_name_H-M   'P 1'
#
loop_
_entity.id
_entity.type
_entity.pdbx_description
1 polymer ?
#
loop_
_entity_poly.entity_id
_entity_poly.type
_entity_poly.pdbx_seq_one_letter_code
_entity_poly.pdbx_strand_id
1 'polypeptide(L)'
;MISTKYQEDKGIGIVQEVVTDWRCDWQEFDQRNDDGIDGILIMRRGHDRPTTTGAVIYVQIKCGKSYLDKKKDPEKVGVKLGKDYIETHRPRWNRMPGKVILIYRKSPISHKAWWIDLKDENSYSNTNKAVVHAPKSQIFNKGQKGVFLRLPGDQSRYQGLDSIHLNRQEDLIPKIGHVHGAFKQQVWEYYKQWKSECNGSEKSPINEIGTVLITRTGWKHITRKERLPERVFQSWLLLATARKMIKTCVRYFRLGGAHNVVDREKNISGVIDYIALRANVSYTHKDSSVVQVVLKRYIPTSEGQSGESKVWFYSVHELRRGKRASLGV
;
A
#
# COMPACT_ATOMS: atom_id res chain seq x y z
N MET A 1 41.50 6.56 -20.15
CA MET A 1 40.09 7.03 -20.19
C MET A 1 39.23 5.81 -19.83
N ILE A 2 38.40 5.87 -18.79
CA ILE A 2 37.54 4.71 -18.43
C ILE A 2 36.44 4.62 -19.48
N SER A 3 36.23 3.45 -20.09
CA SER A 3 35.22 3.26 -21.13
C SER A 3 33.81 3.50 -20.57
N THR A 4 32.92 4.09 -21.38
CA THR A 4 31.52 4.37 -21.00
C THR A 4 30.80 3.10 -20.57
N LYS A 5 31.01 2.00 -21.32
CA LYS A 5 30.48 0.67 -21.01
C LYS A 5 30.91 0.17 -19.62
N TYR A 6 32.18 0.35 -19.23
CA TYR A 6 32.62 -0.04 -17.89
C TYR A 6 31.92 0.76 -16.77
N GLN A 7 31.59 2.03 -17.02
CA GLN A 7 30.85 2.83 -16.04
C GLN A 7 29.41 2.34 -15.91
N GLU A 8 28.76 2.02 -17.04
CA GLU A 8 27.42 1.44 -17.09
C GLU A 8 27.37 0.09 -16.37
N ASP A 9 28.26 -0.84 -16.71
CA ASP A 9 28.35 -2.16 -16.07
C ASP A 9 28.52 -2.05 -14.55
N LYS A 10 29.36 -1.11 -14.09
CA LYS A 10 29.55 -0.85 -12.65
C LYS A 10 28.37 -0.13 -12.01
N GLY A 11 27.60 0.64 -12.77
CA GLY A 11 26.32 1.20 -12.34
C GLY A 11 25.26 0.11 -12.16
N ILE A 12 25.13 -0.80 -13.12
CA ILE A 12 24.21 -1.94 -13.05
C ILE A 12 24.60 -2.88 -11.91
N GLY A 13 25.89 -3.16 -11.75
CA GLY A 13 26.38 -4.06 -10.70
C GLY A 13 25.99 -3.62 -9.28
N ILE A 14 25.99 -2.31 -8.97
CA ILE A 14 25.56 -1.83 -7.64
C ILE A 14 24.04 -1.98 -7.45
N VAL A 15 23.25 -1.89 -8.52
CA VAL A 15 21.80 -2.14 -8.48
C VAL A 15 21.55 -3.62 -8.19
N GLN A 16 22.18 -4.51 -8.95
CA GLN A 16 22.07 -5.95 -8.76
C GLN A 16 22.49 -6.39 -7.35
N GLU A 17 23.60 -5.87 -6.83
CA GLU A 17 24.10 -6.15 -5.47
C GLU A 17 23.04 -5.80 -4.41
N VAL A 18 22.57 -4.56 -4.39
CA VAL A 18 21.61 -4.08 -3.38
C VAL A 18 20.26 -4.80 -3.50
N VAL A 19 19.80 -5.06 -4.72
CA VAL A 19 18.51 -5.73 -4.99
C VAL A 19 18.55 -7.20 -4.60
N THR A 20 19.69 -7.87 -4.83
CA THR A 20 19.92 -9.25 -4.38
C THR A 20 19.94 -9.34 -2.86
N ASP A 21 20.61 -8.39 -2.18
CA ASP A 21 20.56 -8.26 -0.72
C ASP A 21 19.12 -8.07 -0.21
N TRP A 22 18.30 -7.34 -0.96
CA TRP A 22 16.88 -7.20 -0.67
C TRP A 22 16.06 -8.45 -0.97
N ARG A 23 16.62 -9.50 -1.58
CA ARG A 23 15.87 -10.67 -2.10
C ARG A 23 14.74 -10.25 -3.04
N CYS A 24 14.99 -9.22 -3.83
CA CYS A 24 14.12 -8.72 -4.89
C CYS A 24 14.78 -9.03 -6.24
N ASP A 25 14.08 -8.76 -7.35
CA ASP A 25 14.66 -9.03 -8.68
C ASP A 25 14.99 -7.72 -9.40
N TRP A 26 16.07 -7.76 -10.17
CA TRP A 26 16.44 -6.75 -11.15
C TRP A 26 16.27 -7.35 -12.54
N GLN A 27 15.56 -6.65 -13.41
CA GLN A 27 15.47 -6.98 -14.83
C GLN A 27 15.99 -5.80 -15.64
N GLU A 28 17.15 -5.99 -16.27
CA GLU A 28 17.72 -5.04 -17.21
C GLU A 28 16.91 -5.04 -18.52
N PHE A 29 16.79 -3.88 -19.15
CA PHE A 29 16.24 -3.75 -20.49
C PHE A 29 17.35 -3.78 -21.54
N ASP A 30 17.03 -4.39 -22.68
CA ASP A 30 17.93 -4.36 -23.83
C ASP A 30 18.11 -2.90 -24.29
N GLN A 31 19.36 -2.50 -24.56
CA GLN A 31 19.71 -1.16 -25.03
C GLN A 31 18.94 -0.74 -26.30
N ARG A 32 18.51 -1.68 -27.14
CA ARG A 32 17.69 -1.41 -28.33
C ARG A 32 16.27 -0.95 -27.99
N ASN A 33 15.81 -1.23 -26.78
CA ASN A 33 14.50 -0.89 -26.25
C ASN A 33 14.59 0.19 -25.15
N ASP A 34 15.76 0.80 -24.95
CA ASP A 34 16.00 1.81 -23.93
C ASP A 34 15.35 3.15 -24.32
N ASP A 35 14.26 3.51 -23.65
CA ASP A 35 13.57 4.80 -23.75
C ASP A 35 13.94 5.73 -22.57
N GLY A 36 15.22 5.70 -22.16
CA GLY A 36 15.71 6.42 -20.97
C GLY A 36 15.34 5.71 -19.66
N ILE A 37 15.35 4.37 -19.69
CA ILE A 37 15.13 3.45 -18.58
C ILE A 37 15.98 2.21 -18.81
N ASP A 38 16.94 1.97 -17.91
CA ASP A 38 17.87 0.85 -18.03
C ASP A 38 17.30 -0.47 -17.49
N GLY A 39 16.21 -0.41 -16.71
CA GLY A 39 15.53 -1.62 -16.23
C GLY A 39 14.50 -1.37 -15.14
N ILE A 40 14.09 -2.47 -14.50
CA ILE A 40 13.07 -2.46 -13.45
C ILE A 40 13.49 -3.25 -12.21
N LEU A 41 13.06 -2.76 -11.05
CA LEU A 41 13.09 -3.49 -9.78
C LEU A 41 11.74 -4.16 -9.57
N ILE A 42 11.73 -5.47 -9.36
CA ILE A 42 10.55 -6.25 -8.98
C ILE A 42 10.59 -6.48 -7.47
N MET A 43 9.71 -5.80 -6.74
CA MET A 43 9.78 -5.77 -5.28
C MET A 43 9.16 -7.02 -4.66
N ARG A 44 9.87 -7.64 -3.70
CA ARG A 44 9.41 -8.81 -2.93
C ARG A 44 9.37 -8.55 -1.42
N ARG A 45 8.48 -9.24 -0.71
CA ARG A 45 8.35 -9.20 0.76
C ARG A 45 8.57 -10.58 1.37
N GLY A 46 8.98 -10.61 2.64
CA GLY A 46 9.37 -11.83 3.32
C GLY A 46 10.87 -12.08 3.24
N HIS A 47 11.38 -12.83 4.22
CA HIS A 47 12.77 -13.23 4.29
C HIS A 47 12.90 -14.65 3.74
N ASP A 48 12.36 -15.66 4.43
CA ASP A 48 12.62 -17.07 4.13
C ASP A 48 11.92 -17.56 2.86
N ARG A 49 10.76 -16.97 2.54
CA ARG A 49 10.01 -17.23 1.30
C ARG A 49 9.56 -15.90 0.69
N PRO A 50 10.43 -15.21 -0.07
CA PRO A 50 10.10 -13.93 -0.67
C PRO A 50 8.94 -14.05 -1.66
N THR A 51 7.88 -13.27 -1.47
CA THR A 51 6.72 -13.21 -2.37
C THR A 51 6.70 -11.89 -3.13
N THR A 52 6.39 -11.97 -4.43
CA THR A 52 6.27 -10.80 -5.31
C THR A 52 5.13 -9.90 -4.84
N THR A 53 5.40 -8.60 -4.74
CA THR A 53 4.40 -7.62 -4.27
C THR A 53 3.53 -7.05 -5.39
N GLY A 54 3.84 -7.35 -6.65
CA GLY A 54 3.29 -6.65 -7.83
C GLY A 54 3.87 -5.24 -8.04
N ALA A 55 4.63 -4.73 -7.07
CA ALA A 55 5.21 -3.40 -7.17
C ALA A 55 6.47 -3.43 -8.06
N VAL A 56 6.47 -2.58 -9.08
CA VAL A 56 7.59 -2.38 -10.00
C VAL A 56 8.07 -0.93 -9.89
N ILE A 57 9.39 -0.76 -9.90
CA ILE A 57 10.05 0.56 -9.94
C ILE A 57 10.94 0.60 -11.17
N TYR A 58 10.72 1.59 -12.03
CA TYR A 58 11.53 1.82 -13.22
C TYR A 58 12.80 2.60 -12.84
N VAL A 59 13.93 2.21 -13.42
CA VAL A 59 15.24 2.72 -13.00
C VAL A 59 16.01 3.21 -14.22
N GLN A 60 16.50 4.44 -14.13
CA GLN A 60 17.65 4.91 -14.89
C GLN A 60 18.88 4.88 -13.96
N ILE A 61 20.04 4.56 -14.50
CA ILE A 61 21.34 4.43 -13.87
C ILE A 61 22.27 5.42 -14.56
N LYS A 62 22.97 6.23 -13.77
CA LYS A 62 24.08 7.05 -14.27
C LYS A 62 25.30 6.81 -13.38
N CYS A 63 26.44 6.51 -13.99
CA CYS A 63 27.70 6.32 -13.27
C CYS A 63 28.77 7.25 -13.83
N GLY A 64 29.53 7.91 -12.96
CA GLY A 64 30.69 8.69 -13.33
C GLY A 64 30.66 10.13 -12.85
N LYS A 65 31.86 10.71 -12.70
CA LYS A 65 32.05 12.08 -12.17
C LYS A 65 31.52 13.16 -13.13
N SER A 66 31.37 12.84 -14.41
CA SER A 66 30.83 13.73 -15.44
C SER A 66 29.40 14.17 -15.14
N TYR A 67 28.62 13.32 -14.48
CA TYR A 67 27.26 13.61 -14.06
C TYR A 67 27.18 14.38 -12.75
N LEU A 68 28.29 14.64 -12.04
CA LEU A 68 28.23 15.40 -10.80
C LEU A 68 28.06 16.90 -11.08
N ASP A 69 27.08 17.54 -10.45
CA ASP A 69 27.04 19.01 -10.44
C ASP A 69 28.24 19.56 -9.66
N LYS A 70 28.97 20.49 -10.27
CA LYS A 70 30.15 21.12 -9.68
C LYS A 70 29.78 22.14 -8.61
N LYS A 71 28.55 22.66 -8.61
CA LYS A 71 28.04 23.51 -7.54
C LYS A 71 27.90 22.67 -6.26
N LYS A 72 28.74 22.96 -5.26
CA LYS A 72 28.71 22.26 -3.97
C LYS A 72 27.51 22.74 -3.18
N ASP A 73 26.55 21.84 -2.99
CA ASP A 73 25.47 21.99 -2.01
C ASP A 73 25.84 21.16 -0.76
N PRO A 74 25.78 21.73 0.46
CA PRO A 74 26.11 21.00 1.69
C PRO A 74 25.12 19.88 2.00
N GLU A 75 23.86 19.97 1.59
CA GLU A 75 22.79 19.03 1.95
C GLU A 75 22.38 18.12 0.80
N LYS A 76 22.60 18.55 -0.45
CA LYS A 76 22.13 17.85 -1.64
C LYS A 76 23.27 17.28 -2.48
N VAL A 77 22.97 16.22 -3.22
CA VAL A 77 23.80 15.74 -4.33
C VAL A 77 23.12 16.11 -5.64
N GLY A 78 23.79 16.93 -6.46
CA GLY A 78 23.30 17.30 -7.78
C GLY A 78 23.83 16.36 -8.86
N VAL A 79 22.93 15.92 -9.74
CA VAL A 79 23.21 15.10 -10.91
C VAL A 79 22.86 15.88 -12.18
N LYS A 80 23.88 16.21 -12.95
CA LYS A 80 23.77 16.92 -14.24
C LYS A 80 23.37 15.92 -15.32
N LEU A 81 22.13 16.03 -15.80
CA LEU A 81 21.61 15.24 -16.93
C LEU A 81 21.61 16.04 -18.23
N GLY A 82 21.53 17.37 -18.14
CA GLY A 82 21.34 18.24 -19.31
C GLY A 82 19.90 18.72 -19.42
N LYS A 83 19.71 19.98 -19.82
CA LYS A 83 18.39 20.62 -19.92
C LYS A 83 17.54 19.90 -20.96
N ASP A 84 18.05 19.77 -22.17
CA ASP A 84 17.33 19.16 -23.30
C ASP A 84 17.01 17.68 -23.03
N TYR A 85 17.90 16.98 -22.33
CA TYR A 85 17.66 15.60 -21.89
C TYR A 85 16.46 15.53 -20.94
N ILE A 86 16.42 16.38 -19.90
CA ILE A 86 15.31 16.43 -18.96
C ILE A 86 14.01 16.82 -19.66
N GLU A 87 14.02 17.85 -20.51
CA GLU A 87 12.83 18.32 -21.23
C GLU A 87 12.24 17.23 -22.13
N THR A 88 13.10 16.41 -22.75
CA THR A 88 12.67 15.32 -23.64
C THR A 88 12.19 14.07 -22.89
N HIS A 89 12.86 13.68 -21.80
CA HIS A 89 12.60 12.40 -21.13
C HIS A 89 11.57 12.51 -20.00
N ARG A 90 11.44 13.67 -19.36
CA ARG A 90 10.53 13.85 -18.22
C ARG A 90 9.06 13.54 -18.55
N PRO A 91 8.50 13.99 -19.70
CA PRO A 91 7.16 13.56 -20.09
C PRO A 91 7.03 12.03 -20.22
N ARG A 92 8.08 11.33 -20.68
CA ARG A 92 8.10 9.87 -20.80
C ARG A 92 8.10 9.20 -19.43
N TRP A 93 8.97 9.64 -18.52
CA TRP A 93 8.99 9.15 -17.14
C TRP A 93 7.65 9.37 -16.43
N ASN A 94 6.98 10.50 -16.68
CA ASN A 94 5.67 10.78 -16.09
C ASN A 94 4.56 9.85 -16.58
N ARG A 95 4.62 9.42 -17.85
CA ARG A 95 3.66 8.45 -18.44
C ARG A 95 3.83 7.03 -17.90
N MET A 96 4.97 6.67 -17.32
CA MET A 96 5.19 5.34 -16.77
C MET A 96 4.18 5.05 -15.63
N PRO A 97 3.58 3.84 -15.58
CA PRO A 97 2.56 3.51 -14.59
C PRO A 97 3.10 3.39 -13.16
N GLY A 98 4.42 3.24 -13.00
CA GLY A 98 5.10 3.13 -11.72
C GLY A 98 5.87 4.38 -11.30
N LYS A 99 6.66 4.21 -10.24
CA LYS A 99 7.71 5.16 -9.89
C LYS A 99 8.88 5.02 -10.85
N VAL A 100 9.45 6.15 -11.23
CA VAL A 100 10.68 6.20 -12.03
C VAL A 100 11.75 6.86 -11.17
N ILE A 101 12.86 6.17 -10.96
CA ILE A 101 13.97 6.68 -10.18
C ILE A 101 15.26 6.73 -11.00
N LEU A 102 16.13 7.66 -10.65
CA LEU A 102 17.51 7.68 -11.10
C LEU A 102 18.40 7.17 -9.97
N ILE A 103 19.20 6.14 -10.24
CA ILE A 103 20.30 5.69 -9.37
C ILE A 103 21.59 6.29 -9.90
N TYR A 104 22.27 7.07 -9.06
CA TYR A 104 23.52 7.74 -9.41
C TYR A 104 24.68 7.22 -8.57
N ARG A 105 25.77 6.87 -9.26
CA ARG A 105 27.04 6.45 -8.66
C ARG A 105 28.17 7.37 -9.12
N LYS A 106 28.84 8.06 -8.20
CA LYS A 106 29.86 9.08 -8.53
C LYS A 106 31.06 8.55 -9.30
N SER A 107 31.47 7.30 -9.06
CA SER A 107 32.54 6.66 -9.82
C SER A 107 32.38 5.14 -9.78
N PRO A 108 32.96 4.42 -10.77
CA PRO A 108 32.89 2.96 -10.84
C PRO A 108 33.47 2.21 -9.63
N ILE A 109 34.29 2.89 -8.81
CA ILE A 109 34.92 2.36 -7.59
C ILE A 109 34.21 2.79 -6.31
N SER A 110 33.28 3.75 -6.36
CA SER A 110 32.61 4.25 -5.15
C SER A 110 31.52 3.30 -4.70
N HIS A 111 31.52 2.80 -3.47
CA HIS A 111 30.41 1.97 -2.97
C HIS A 111 29.13 2.75 -2.66
N LYS A 112 29.17 4.08 -2.75
CA LYS A 112 28.05 4.96 -2.44
C LYS A 112 27.27 5.30 -3.71
N ALA A 113 25.99 4.96 -3.70
CA ALA A 113 25.02 5.38 -4.71
C ALA A 113 23.89 6.18 -4.06
N TRP A 114 23.24 7.04 -4.82
CA TRP A 114 22.06 7.79 -4.42
C TRP A 114 20.91 7.45 -5.34
N TRP A 115 19.68 7.63 -4.86
CA TRP A 115 18.50 7.48 -5.71
C TRP A 115 17.65 8.76 -5.68
N ILE A 116 17.02 9.10 -6.81
CA ILE A 116 16.24 10.34 -7.00
C ILE A 116 14.89 9.95 -7.63
N ASP A 117 13.77 10.45 -7.13
CA ASP A 117 12.45 10.24 -7.76
C ASP A 117 12.29 11.22 -8.93
N LEU A 118 12.33 10.71 -10.17
CA LEU A 118 12.25 11.53 -11.37
C LEU A 118 10.82 12.03 -11.65
N LYS A 119 9.81 11.51 -10.95
CA LYS A 119 8.43 11.98 -11.03
C LYS A 119 8.09 13.00 -9.94
N ASP A 120 9.01 13.29 -9.02
CA ASP A 120 8.84 14.34 -8.01
C ASP A 120 9.38 15.67 -8.54
N GLU A 121 8.52 16.68 -8.60
CA GLU A 121 8.88 18.05 -8.97
C GLU A 121 10.03 18.61 -8.10
N ASN A 122 10.07 18.25 -6.82
CA ASN A 122 11.07 18.74 -5.88
C ASN A 122 12.47 18.17 -6.15
N SER A 123 12.58 17.11 -6.95
CA SER A 123 13.87 16.56 -7.37
C SER A 123 14.57 17.44 -8.41
N TYR A 124 13.89 18.40 -9.03
CA TYR A 124 14.46 19.24 -10.08
C TYR A 124 14.98 20.55 -9.51
N SER A 125 16.15 21.00 -9.97
CA SER A 125 16.70 22.28 -9.51
C SER A 125 15.93 23.47 -10.10
N ASN A 126 15.44 24.35 -9.23
CA ASN A 126 14.76 25.60 -9.63
C ASN A 126 15.69 26.60 -10.32
N THR A 127 17.00 26.52 -10.04
CA THR A 127 18.00 27.48 -10.55
C THR A 127 18.82 26.92 -11.72
N ASN A 128 18.93 25.59 -11.84
CA ASN A 128 19.67 24.94 -12.90
C ASN A 128 18.84 23.82 -13.53
N LYS A 129 18.13 24.15 -14.61
CA LYS A 129 17.24 23.22 -15.33
C LYS A 129 17.91 21.96 -15.88
N ALA A 130 19.25 21.90 -15.88
CA ALA A 130 20.01 20.72 -16.31
C ALA A 130 20.31 19.71 -15.17
N VAL A 131 19.87 19.99 -13.94
CA VAL A 131 20.26 19.25 -12.74
C VAL A 131 19.04 18.73 -11.99
N VAL A 132 19.08 17.45 -11.63
CA VAL A 132 18.23 16.84 -10.61
C VAL A 132 19.02 16.62 -9.34
N HIS A 133 18.36 16.57 -8.19
CA HIS A 133 19.03 16.45 -6.90
C HIS A 133 18.28 15.54 -5.93
N ALA A 134 19.04 14.97 -5.01
CA ALA A 134 18.51 14.29 -3.82
C ALA A 134 19.23 14.79 -2.57
N PRO A 135 18.61 14.67 -1.38
CA PRO A 135 19.33 14.79 -0.11
C PRO A 135 20.52 13.82 -0.06
N LYS A 136 21.65 14.23 0.52
CA LYS A 136 22.83 13.35 0.66
C LYS A 136 22.57 12.11 1.51
N SER A 137 21.56 12.16 2.37
CA SER A 137 21.04 11.06 3.19
C SER A 137 20.25 10.02 2.38
N GLN A 138 19.76 10.38 1.19
CA GLN A 138 18.98 9.52 0.30
C GLN A 138 19.89 8.56 -0.50
N ILE A 139 20.52 7.66 0.24
CA ILE A 139 21.50 6.69 -0.28
C ILE A 139 20.73 5.47 -0.81
N PHE A 140 21.20 4.88 -1.89
CA PHE A 140 20.73 3.58 -2.37
C PHE A 140 21.61 2.47 -1.77
N ASN A 141 21.08 1.72 -0.81
CA ASN A 141 21.81 0.67 -0.10
C ASN A 141 20.88 -0.41 0.49
N LYS A 142 21.46 -1.50 1.02
CA LYS A 142 20.73 -2.63 1.62
C LYS A 142 19.72 -2.26 2.72
N GLY A 143 19.96 -1.19 3.49
CA GLY A 143 19.06 -0.74 4.56
C GLY A 143 17.79 -0.05 4.08
N GLN A 144 17.67 0.24 2.78
CA GLN A 144 16.57 1.05 2.24
C GLN A 144 15.41 0.25 1.65
N LYS A 145 15.42 -1.09 1.73
CA LYS A 145 14.33 -1.95 1.22
C LYS A 145 12.95 -1.46 1.66
N GLY A 146 12.80 -1.09 2.93
CA GLY A 146 11.54 -0.61 3.49
C GLY A 146 11.02 0.67 2.84
N VAL A 147 11.92 1.59 2.43
CA VAL A 147 11.56 2.81 1.70
C VAL A 147 11.06 2.43 0.30
N PHE A 148 11.77 1.56 -0.39
CA PHE A 148 11.41 1.12 -1.75
C PHE A 148 10.10 0.31 -1.79
N LEU A 149 9.81 -0.47 -0.75
CA LEU A 149 8.51 -1.13 -0.59
C LEU A 149 7.32 -0.17 -0.37
N ARG A 150 7.60 1.11 -0.07
CA ARG A 150 6.59 2.17 0.08
C ARG A 150 6.56 3.13 -1.11
N LEU A 151 7.62 3.19 -1.92
CA LEU A 151 7.77 4.13 -3.04
C LEU A 151 6.64 4.02 -4.09
N PRO A 152 6.26 2.82 -4.58
CA PRO A 152 5.13 2.67 -5.51
C PRO A 152 3.76 3.06 -4.93
N GLY A 153 3.71 3.47 -3.66
CA GLY A 153 2.48 3.84 -2.98
C GLY A 153 1.53 2.66 -2.76
N ASP A 154 0.27 2.98 -2.47
CA ASP A 154 -0.73 1.96 -2.18
C ASP A 154 -1.25 1.23 -3.43
N GLN A 155 -0.94 1.70 -4.65
CA GLN A 155 -1.48 1.08 -5.88
C GLN A 155 -1.05 -0.38 -6.07
N SER A 156 0.21 -0.71 -5.78
CA SER A 156 0.67 -2.11 -5.78
C SER A 156 0.01 -2.95 -4.69
N ARG A 157 -0.41 -2.35 -3.57
CA ARG A 157 -1.09 -3.04 -2.46
C ARG A 157 -2.53 -3.42 -2.79
N TYR A 158 -3.06 -2.93 -3.91
CA TYR A 158 -4.42 -3.18 -4.37
C TYR A 158 -4.48 -4.07 -5.61
N GLN A 159 -3.33 -4.45 -6.17
CA GLN A 159 -3.29 -5.42 -7.25
C GLN A 159 -3.66 -6.81 -6.72
N GLY A 160 -4.53 -7.50 -7.47
CA GLY A 160 -5.02 -8.83 -7.11
C GLY A 160 -5.99 -8.85 -5.94
N LEU A 161 -6.56 -7.73 -5.49
CA LEU A 161 -7.67 -7.77 -4.53
C LEU A 161 -8.91 -8.42 -5.15
N ASP A 162 -9.71 -9.05 -4.30
CA ASP A 162 -10.99 -9.64 -4.72
C ASP A 162 -11.90 -8.53 -5.28
N SER A 163 -12.58 -8.82 -6.39
CA SER A 163 -13.55 -7.91 -7.01
C SER A 163 -14.94 -8.23 -6.49
N ILE A 164 -15.61 -7.24 -5.92
CA ILE A 164 -16.97 -7.37 -5.37
C ILE A 164 -17.88 -6.38 -6.07
N HIS A 165 -18.94 -6.89 -6.66
CA HIS A 165 -20.02 -6.07 -7.19
C HIS A 165 -21.19 -6.08 -6.21
N LEU A 166 -21.61 -4.92 -5.72
CA LEU A 166 -22.85 -4.78 -4.97
C LEU A 166 -23.98 -4.44 -5.93
N ASN A 167 -24.96 -5.34 -6.04
CA ASN A 167 -26.18 -5.02 -6.76
C ASN A 167 -27.12 -4.17 -5.88
N ARG A 168 -28.15 -3.58 -6.49
CA ARG A 168 -29.09 -2.69 -5.79
C ARG A 168 -29.84 -3.33 -4.61
N GLN A 169 -30.00 -4.66 -4.60
CA GLN A 169 -30.74 -5.39 -3.55
C GLN A 169 -29.84 -5.72 -2.35
N GLU A 170 -28.55 -5.89 -2.57
CA GLU A 170 -27.56 -6.16 -1.54
C GLU A 170 -27.03 -4.88 -0.89
N ASP A 171 -27.22 -3.74 -1.54
CA ASP A 171 -26.69 -2.46 -1.12
C ASP A 171 -27.54 -1.80 -0.04
N LEU A 172 -26.90 -1.05 0.88
CA LEU A 172 -27.60 -0.27 1.89
C LEU A 172 -27.79 1.15 1.34
N ILE A 173 -28.81 1.31 0.49
CA ILE A 173 -29.16 2.62 -0.07
C ILE A 173 -30.10 3.33 0.92
N PRO A 174 -29.68 4.45 1.54
CA PRO A 174 -30.52 5.18 2.46
C PRO A 174 -31.77 5.70 1.77
N LYS A 175 -32.95 5.47 2.37
CA LYS A 175 -34.17 6.14 1.93
C LYS A 175 -34.12 7.60 2.37
N ILE A 176 -34.17 8.52 1.41
CA ILE A 176 -34.14 9.97 1.64
C ILE A 176 -35.59 10.44 1.87
N GLY A 177 -35.87 11.09 3.01
CA GLY A 177 -37.21 11.57 3.38
C GLY A 177 -37.27 12.22 4.77
N HIS A 178 -38.25 13.12 4.95
CA HIS A 178 -38.37 14.30 5.85
C HIS A 178 -37.98 14.27 7.35
N VAL A 179 -37.45 13.17 7.92
CA VAL A 179 -37.21 13.09 9.38
C VAL A 179 -35.72 13.06 9.70
N HIS A 180 -35.25 14.06 10.47
CA HIS A 180 -33.91 14.07 11.07
C HIS A 180 -33.69 12.80 11.92
N GLY A 181 -32.59 12.09 11.68
CA GLY A 181 -32.25 10.86 12.41
C GLY A 181 -32.73 9.55 11.76
N ALA A 182 -33.56 9.62 10.72
CA ALA A 182 -34.03 8.44 10.00
C ALA A 182 -32.88 7.58 9.46
N PHE A 183 -31.77 8.18 9.03
CA PHE A 183 -30.65 7.41 8.49
C PHE A 183 -29.96 6.52 9.54
N LYS A 184 -29.65 7.06 10.72
CA LYS A 184 -29.03 6.26 11.80
C LYS A 184 -29.93 5.09 12.20
N GLN A 185 -31.24 5.32 12.23
CA GLN A 185 -32.22 4.29 12.53
C GLN A 185 -32.24 3.20 11.44
N GLN A 186 -32.34 3.58 10.16
CA GLN A 186 -32.28 2.64 9.03
C GLN A 186 -31.02 1.76 9.07
N VAL A 187 -29.86 2.38 9.33
CA VAL A 187 -28.57 1.66 9.43
C VAL A 187 -28.54 0.72 10.63
N TRP A 188 -29.10 1.14 11.76
CA TRP A 188 -29.18 0.31 12.96
C TRP A 188 -30.12 -0.87 12.79
N GLU A 189 -31.25 -0.66 12.13
CA GLU A 189 -32.20 -1.71 11.74
C GLU A 189 -31.53 -2.70 10.79
N TYR A 190 -30.81 -2.22 9.78
CA TYR A 190 -30.00 -3.07 8.91
C TYR A 190 -28.98 -3.89 9.70
N TYR A 191 -28.23 -3.28 10.63
CA TYR A 191 -27.23 -4.00 11.44
C TYR A 191 -27.87 -5.08 12.33
N LYS A 192 -29.05 -4.80 12.91
CA LYS A 192 -29.83 -5.77 13.67
C LYS A 192 -30.34 -6.90 12.80
N GLN A 193 -30.88 -6.59 11.62
CA GLN A 193 -31.36 -7.56 10.65
C GLN A 193 -30.21 -8.47 10.20
N TRP A 194 -29.07 -7.89 9.82
CA TRP A 194 -27.87 -8.64 9.48
C TRP A 194 -27.48 -9.61 10.60
N LYS A 195 -27.38 -9.11 11.85
CA LYS A 195 -27.10 -9.96 13.01
C LYS A 195 -28.11 -11.09 13.15
N SER A 196 -29.40 -10.81 12.97
CA SER A 196 -30.48 -11.79 13.11
C SER A 196 -30.40 -12.87 12.04
N GLU A 197 -30.22 -12.49 10.78
CA GLU A 197 -30.19 -13.41 9.63
C GLU A 197 -29.00 -14.38 9.68
N CYS A 198 -27.87 -13.96 10.26
CA CYS A 198 -26.71 -14.82 10.45
C CYS A 198 -26.63 -15.46 11.84
N ASN A 199 -27.70 -15.40 12.66
CA ASN A 199 -27.69 -15.87 14.06
C ASN A 199 -26.49 -15.34 14.87
N GLY A 200 -26.05 -14.11 14.59
CA GLY A 200 -24.90 -13.46 15.20
C GLY A 200 -23.52 -13.90 14.68
N SER A 201 -23.45 -14.81 13.72
CA SER A 201 -22.20 -15.35 13.17
C SER A 201 -22.27 -15.52 11.64
N GLU A 202 -21.57 -14.66 10.91
CA GLU A 202 -21.51 -14.71 9.44
C GLU A 202 -20.38 -15.64 8.99
N LYS A 203 -20.67 -16.57 8.07
CA LYS A 203 -19.65 -17.52 7.57
C LYS A 203 -18.66 -16.83 6.63
N SER A 204 -17.38 -17.17 6.78
CA SER A 204 -16.30 -16.73 5.91
C SER A 204 -15.73 -17.93 5.15
N PRO A 205 -15.39 -17.81 3.85
CA PRO A 205 -14.73 -18.89 3.11
C PRO A 205 -13.26 -19.07 3.50
N ILE A 206 -12.72 -18.21 4.37
CA ILE A 206 -11.35 -18.28 4.87
C ILE A 206 -11.31 -19.21 6.08
N ASN A 207 -10.66 -20.36 5.94
CA ASN A 207 -10.62 -21.42 6.98
C ASN A 207 -10.09 -20.92 8.33
N GLU A 208 -9.05 -20.07 8.36
CA GLU A 208 -8.48 -19.54 9.61
C GLU A 208 -9.36 -18.48 10.28
N ILE A 209 -10.43 -18.04 9.61
CA ILE A 209 -11.45 -17.16 10.17
C ILE A 209 -12.67 -18.00 10.57
N GLY A 210 -13.15 -18.87 9.67
CA GLY A 210 -14.33 -19.72 9.83
C GLY A 210 -15.62 -18.91 9.90
N THR A 211 -15.79 -18.16 10.99
CA THR A 211 -16.95 -17.29 11.21
C THR A 211 -16.57 -15.93 11.79
N VAL A 212 -17.37 -14.91 11.45
CA VAL A 212 -17.23 -13.54 11.93
C VAL A 212 -18.45 -13.18 12.77
N LEU A 213 -18.21 -12.91 14.05
CA LEU A 213 -19.23 -12.55 15.01
C LEU A 213 -19.73 -11.12 14.78
N ILE A 214 -21.04 -10.99 14.58
CA ILE A 214 -21.76 -9.72 14.38
C ILE A 214 -22.40 -9.32 15.71
N THR A 215 -21.71 -8.47 16.47
CA THR A 215 -22.10 -8.13 17.85
C THR A 215 -22.08 -6.62 18.10
N ARG A 216 -22.48 -6.20 19.30
CA ARG A 216 -22.38 -4.78 19.70
C ARG A 216 -20.94 -4.26 19.69
N THR A 217 -19.92 -5.12 19.65
CA THR A 217 -18.51 -4.72 19.56
C THR A 217 -18.26 -3.89 18.31
N GLY A 218 -18.66 -4.39 17.13
CA GLY A 218 -18.49 -3.67 15.87
C GLY A 218 -19.32 -2.39 15.82
N TRP A 219 -20.59 -2.48 16.23
CA TRP A 219 -21.48 -1.31 16.30
C TRP A 219 -20.92 -0.19 17.20
N LYS A 220 -20.58 -0.51 18.45
CA LYS A 220 -19.98 0.46 19.40
C LYS A 220 -18.70 1.07 18.83
N HIS A 221 -17.88 0.29 18.13
CA HIS A 221 -16.65 0.79 17.54
C HIS A 221 -16.91 1.77 16.40
N ILE A 222 -17.81 1.45 15.46
CA ILE A 222 -18.08 2.34 14.32
C ILE A 222 -18.87 3.60 14.72
N THR A 223 -19.62 3.56 15.83
CA THR A 223 -20.41 4.70 16.37
C THR A 223 -19.83 5.33 17.63
N ARG A 224 -18.55 5.10 17.97
CA ARG A 224 -17.95 5.67 19.19
C ARG A 224 -17.97 7.20 19.16
N LYS A 225 -18.14 7.83 20.33
CA LYS A 225 -18.33 9.29 20.44
C LYS A 225 -17.12 10.08 19.91
N GLU A 226 -15.92 9.52 20.02
CA GLU A 226 -14.68 10.18 19.57
C GLU A 226 -14.43 10.02 18.07
N ARG A 227 -15.29 9.30 17.32
CA ARG A 227 -15.19 9.25 15.85
C ARG A 227 -15.78 10.52 15.27
N LEU A 228 -15.01 11.10 14.34
CA LEU A 228 -15.49 12.19 13.51
C LEU A 228 -16.78 11.77 12.76
N PRO A 229 -17.80 12.64 12.68
CA PRO A 229 -19.11 12.31 12.11
C PRO A 229 -19.04 11.71 10.69
N GLU A 230 -18.17 12.23 9.84
CA GLU A 230 -17.98 11.73 8.46
C GLU A 230 -17.44 10.31 8.42
N ARG A 231 -16.62 9.91 9.42
CA ARG A 231 -16.12 8.53 9.54
C ARG A 231 -17.21 7.57 10.00
N VAL A 232 -18.09 8.05 10.87
CA VAL A 232 -19.28 7.29 11.31
C VAL A 232 -20.20 7.08 10.10
N PHE A 233 -20.53 8.15 9.40
CA PHE A 233 -21.39 8.14 8.22
C PHE A 233 -20.85 7.21 7.12
N GLN A 234 -19.55 7.27 6.79
CA GLN A 234 -18.97 6.35 5.82
C GLN A 234 -19.02 4.89 6.28
N SER A 235 -18.78 4.63 7.58
CA SER A 235 -18.86 3.26 8.10
C SER A 235 -20.28 2.70 7.98
N TRP A 236 -21.30 3.55 8.13
CA TRP A 236 -22.71 3.19 7.97
C TRP A 236 -23.03 2.79 6.53
N LEU A 237 -22.64 3.60 5.55
CA LEU A 237 -22.88 3.31 4.13
C LEU A 237 -22.21 2.01 3.66
N LEU A 238 -21.13 1.58 4.32
CA LEU A 238 -20.36 0.41 3.93
C LEU A 238 -20.75 -0.87 4.67
N LEU A 239 -21.83 -0.90 5.47
CA LEU A 239 -22.22 -2.11 6.19
C LEU A 239 -22.66 -3.26 5.27
N ALA A 240 -23.42 -2.94 4.21
CA ALA A 240 -23.75 -3.89 3.15
C ALA A 240 -22.49 -4.46 2.49
N THR A 241 -21.54 -3.58 2.16
CA THR A 241 -20.24 -3.98 1.64
C THR A 241 -19.48 -4.89 2.59
N ALA A 242 -19.46 -4.57 3.88
CA ALA A 242 -18.77 -5.37 4.88
C ALA A 242 -19.34 -6.78 4.97
N ARG A 243 -20.67 -6.90 4.99
CA ARG A 243 -21.37 -8.19 4.98
C ARG A 243 -20.99 -9.03 3.76
N LYS A 244 -21.05 -8.43 2.57
CA LYS A 244 -20.70 -9.14 1.32
C LYS A 244 -19.23 -9.57 1.32
N MET A 245 -18.32 -8.68 1.70
CA MET A 245 -16.88 -8.97 1.83
C MET A 245 -16.60 -10.14 2.76
N ILE A 246 -17.26 -10.22 3.93
CA ILE A 246 -17.06 -11.34 4.87
C ILE A 246 -17.44 -12.69 4.22
N LYS A 247 -18.49 -12.71 3.40
CA LYS A 247 -19.00 -13.93 2.76
C LYS A 247 -18.21 -14.36 1.52
N THR A 248 -17.50 -13.43 0.86
CA THR A 248 -16.93 -13.67 -0.47
C THR A 248 -15.41 -13.53 -0.55
N CYS A 249 -14.78 -12.74 0.32
CA CYS A 249 -13.33 -12.56 0.26
C CYS A 249 -12.62 -13.86 0.65
N VAL A 250 -11.64 -14.26 -0.15
CA VAL A 250 -10.90 -15.52 0.02
C VAL A 250 -9.54 -15.32 0.69
N ARG A 251 -9.17 -14.08 0.98
CA ARG A 251 -7.89 -13.72 1.60
C ARG A 251 -8.06 -12.63 2.66
N TYR A 252 -7.17 -12.64 3.65
CA TYR A 252 -7.06 -11.59 4.65
C TYR A 252 -5.62 -11.07 4.80
N PHE A 253 -5.49 -9.89 5.38
CA PHE A 253 -4.23 -9.20 5.63
C PHE A 253 -4.08 -8.92 7.12
N ARG A 254 -2.91 -9.19 7.70
CA ARG A 254 -2.62 -8.80 9.08
C ARG A 254 -2.31 -7.31 9.16
N LEU A 255 -2.91 -6.59 10.11
CA LEU A 255 -2.71 -5.16 10.31
C LEU A 255 -1.61 -4.81 11.33
N GLY A 256 -1.05 -5.83 12.00
CA GLY A 256 -0.07 -5.66 13.09
C GLY A 256 -0.72 -5.31 14.44
N GLY A 257 0.11 -5.10 15.47
CA GLY A 257 -0.35 -4.64 16.79
C GLY A 257 -0.97 -5.73 17.68
N ALA A 258 -0.43 -6.95 17.60
CA ALA A 258 -0.83 -8.03 18.50
C ALA A 258 -0.46 -7.64 19.95
N HIS A 259 -1.41 -7.73 20.87
CA HIS A 259 -1.17 -7.47 22.29
C HIS A 259 -1.75 -8.58 23.14
N ASN A 260 -1.02 -8.92 24.19
CA ASN A 260 -1.43 -9.92 25.15
C ASN A 260 -2.60 -9.36 25.98
N VAL A 261 -3.61 -10.19 26.17
CA VAL A 261 -4.75 -9.91 27.03
C VAL A 261 -4.81 -11.00 28.08
N VAL A 262 -4.80 -10.57 29.33
CA VAL A 262 -4.93 -11.44 30.50
C VAL A 262 -6.15 -10.97 31.26
N ASP A 263 -7.18 -11.80 31.29
CA ASP A 263 -8.33 -11.63 32.17
C ASP A 263 -8.11 -12.53 33.39
N ARG A 264 -7.71 -11.91 34.51
CA ARG A 264 -7.42 -12.63 35.77
C ARG A 264 -8.67 -13.18 36.44
N GLU A 265 -9.84 -12.60 36.19
CA GLU A 265 -11.11 -13.05 36.78
C GLU A 265 -11.67 -14.27 36.05
N LYS A 266 -11.43 -14.37 34.74
CA LYS A 266 -11.90 -15.50 33.92
C LYS A 266 -10.86 -16.58 33.65
N ASN A 267 -9.62 -16.39 34.13
CA ASN A 267 -8.47 -17.24 33.87
C ASN A 267 -8.24 -17.45 32.35
N ILE A 268 -8.45 -16.39 31.56
CA ILE A 268 -8.32 -16.41 30.09
C ILE A 268 -7.08 -15.60 29.73
N SER A 269 -6.06 -16.26 29.17
CA SER A 269 -4.91 -15.62 28.55
C SER A 269 -4.99 -15.79 27.02
N GLY A 270 -4.71 -14.73 26.28
CA GLY A 270 -4.64 -14.83 24.83
C GLY A 270 -4.03 -13.61 24.18
N VAL A 271 -4.01 -13.62 22.85
CA VAL A 271 -3.53 -12.53 22.01
C VAL A 271 -4.70 -11.94 21.25
N ILE A 272 -4.80 -10.61 21.27
CA ILE A 272 -5.70 -9.88 20.37
C ILE A 272 -4.89 -9.31 19.22
N ASP A 273 -5.28 -9.64 18.00
CA ASP A 273 -4.75 -9.02 16.79
C ASP A 273 -5.88 -8.46 15.90
N TYR A 274 -5.47 -7.71 14.87
CA TYR A 274 -6.38 -7.15 13.88
C TYR A 274 -6.00 -7.66 12.50
N ILE A 275 -7.01 -8.15 11.79
CA ILE A 275 -6.90 -8.58 10.40
C ILE A 275 -7.85 -7.76 9.54
N ALA A 276 -7.61 -7.74 8.23
CA ALA A 276 -8.38 -6.98 7.27
C ALA A 276 -8.77 -7.83 6.07
N LEU A 277 -10.01 -7.66 5.61
CA LEU A 277 -10.42 -8.03 4.26
C LEU A 277 -10.32 -6.77 3.39
N ARG A 278 -9.76 -6.90 2.18
CA ARG A 278 -9.64 -5.79 1.21
C ARG A 278 -10.18 -6.24 -0.13
N ALA A 279 -11.02 -5.40 -0.74
CA ALA A 279 -11.63 -5.69 -2.02
C ALA A 279 -11.76 -4.42 -2.87
N ASN A 280 -11.72 -4.60 -4.20
CA ASN A 280 -12.19 -3.61 -5.14
C ASN A 280 -13.71 -3.73 -5.22
N VAL A 281 -14.44 -2.72 -4.75
CA VAL A 281 -15.89 -2.76 -4.67
C VAL A 281 -16.48 -1.80 -5.68
N SER A 282 -17.30 -2.33 -6.59
CA SER A 282 -18.12 -1.54 -7.52
C SER A 282 -19.56 -1.45 -7.02
N TYR A 283 -20.16 -0.28 -7.17
CA TYR A 283 -21.53 0.01 -6.74
C TYR A 283 -22.38 0.41 -7.94
N THR A 284 -23.69 0.25 -7.83
CA THR A 284 -24.63 0.73 -8.87
C THR A 284 -24.92 2.24 -8.76
N HIS A 285 -24.67 2.84 -7.59
CA HIS A 285 -25.10 4.21 -7.27
C HIS A 285 -23.94 5.19 -7.02
N LYS A 286 -22.69 4.71 -6.99
CA LYS A 286 -21.49 5.52 -6.78
C LYS A 286 -20.26 4.89 -7.42
N ASP A 287 -19.16 5.65 -7.43
CA ASP A 287 -17.88 5.17 -7.96
C ASP A 287 -17.33 3.97 -7.20
N SER A 288 -16.59 3.14 -7.95
CA SER A 288 -15.85 2.02 -7.40
C SER A 288 -14.78 2.49 -6.42
N SER A 289 -14.58 1.73 -5.35
CA SER A 289 -13.64 2.09 -4.29
C SER A 289 -12.94 0.87 -3.71
N VAL A 290 -11.75 1.07 -3.14
CA VAL A 290 -11.08 0.02 -2.37
C VAL A 290 -11.58 0.08 -0.93
N VAL A 291 -12.26 -0.96 -0.48
CA VAL A 291 -12.83 -1.04 0.86
C VAL A 291 -12.00 -1.96 1.74
N GLN A 292 -11.82 -1.58 2.99
CA GLN A 292 -11.21 -2.39 4.04
C GLN A 292 -12.22 -2.68 5.14
N VAL A 293 -12.48 -3.96 5.37
CA VAL A 293 -13.20 -4.46 6.56
C VAL A 293 -12.15 -4.90 7.57
N VAL A 294 -12.17 -4.31 8.75
CA VAL A 294 -11.30 -4.68 9.87
C VAL A 294 -12.04 -5.67 10.75
N LEU A 295 -11.38 -6.78 11.04
CA LEU A 295 -11.83 -7.79 11.97
C LEU A 295 -10.89 -7.80 13.18
N LYS A 296 -11.47 -7.89 14.37
CA LYS A 296 -10.75 -8.10 15.63
C LYS A 296 -10.71 -9.59 15.88
N ARG A 297 -9.55 -10.17 16.13
CA ARG A 297 -9.42 -11.60 16.41
C ARG A 297 -8.76 -11.82 17.77
N TYR A 298 -9.30 -12.78 18.51
CA TYR A 298 -8.76 -13.27 19.76
C TYR A 298 -8.27 -14.71 19.55
N ILE A 299 -7.04 -14.97 19.97
CA ILE A 299 -6.36 -16.27 19.89
C ILE A 299 -6.00 -16.67 21.33
N PRO A 300 -6.57 -17.75 21.88
CA PRO A 300 -6.20 -18.21 23.22
C PRO A 300 -4.76 -18.74 23.25
N THR A 301 -4.09 -18.56 24.39
CA THR A 301 -2.68 -18.98 24.59
C THR A 301 -2.50 -20.10 25.60
N SER A 302 -3.52 -20.47 26.38
CA SER A 302 -3.42 -21.53 27.39
C SER A 302 -3.78 -22.90 26.79
N GLU A 303 -2.86 -23.87 26.92
CA GLU A 303 -3.02 -25.27 26.46
C GLU A 303 -4.21 -26.00 27.11
N GLY A 304 -4.71 -25.52 28.26
CA GLY A 304 -5.85 -26.10 28.98
C GLY A 304 -7.24 -25.57 28.60
N GLN A 305 -7.33 -24.56 27.72
CA GLN A 305 -8.59 -24.09 27.17
C GLN A 305 -8.61 -24.39 25.67
N SER A 306 -9.36 -25.43 25.29
CA SER A 306 -9.77 -25.72 23.90
C SER A 306 -10.72 -24.62 23.39
N GLY A 307 -10.26 -23.38 23.40
CA GLY A 307 -10.99 -22.23 22.92
C GLY A 307 -10.73 -22.08 21.43
N GLU A 308 -11.76 -22.18 20.61
CA GLU A 308 -11.66 -21.74 19.23
C GLU A 308 -11.35 -20.24 19.17
N SER A 309 -10.51 -19.84 18.22
CA SER A 309 -10.25 -18.42 17.98
C SER A 309 -11.55 -17.70 17.65
N LYS A 310 -11.77 -16.52 18.23
CA LYS A 310 -12.98 -15.72 18.00
C LYS A 310 -12.65 -14.51 17.14
N VAL A 311 -13.44 -14.29 16.10
CA VAL A 311 -13.27 -13.15 15.18
C VAL A 311 -14.53 -12.31 15.21
N TRP A 312 -14.41 -11.00 15.41
CA TRP A 312 -15.51 -10.05 15.41
C TRP A 312 -15.39 -9.06 14.26
N PHE A 313 -16.51 -8.71 13.65
CA PHE A 313 -16.56 -7.49 12.85
C PHE A 313 -16.23 -6.29 13.75
N TYR A 314 -15.26 -5.48 13.31
CA TYR A 314 -14.76 -4.35 14.10
C TYR A 314 -15.00 -3.01 13.42
N SER A 315 -14.65 -2.86 12.15
CA SER A 315 -14.93 -1.63 11.40
C SER A 315 -14.90 -1.82 9.89
N VAL A 316 -15.36 -0.81 9.14
CA VAL A 316 -15.25 -0.75 7.68
C VAL A 316 -14.98 0.68 7.23
N HIS A 317 -14.15 0.85 6.19
CA HIS A 317 -13.85 2.15 5.57
C HIS A 317 -13.24 1.99 4.17
N GLU A 318 -13.33 3.03 3.34
CA GLU A 318 -12.56 3.10 2.09
C GLU A 318 -11.09 3.46 2.40
N LEU A 319 -10.15 2.83 1.69
CA LEU A 319 -8.71 3.05 1.86
C LEU A 319 -8.21 4.29 1.10
N ARG A 320 -8.88 4.70 0.02
CA ARG A 320 -8.50 5.86 -0.80
C ARG A 320 -8.98 7.19 -0.19
N ARG A 321 -8.83 7.37 1.12
CA ARG A 321 -9.15 8.66 1.77
C ARG A 321 -8.03 9.68 1.50
N GLY A 322 -8.36 10.79 0.85
CA GLY A 322 -7.52 12.00 0.86
C GLY A 322 -6.29 12.03 -0.07
N LYS A 323 -6.05 11.02 -0.90
CA LYS A 323 -5.10 11.16 -2.02
C LYS A 323 -5.91 11.52 -3.26
N ARG A 324 -5.63 12.69 -3.86
CA ARG A 324 -6.07 13.00 -5.23
C ARG A 324 -5.86 11.72 -6.05
N ALA A 325 -6.92 11.19 -6.64
CA ALA A 325 -6.72 10.44 -7.86
C ALA A 325 -5.95 11.40 -8.75
N SER A 326 -4.68 11.12 -9.00
CA SER A 326 -3.99 11.73 -10.13
C SER A 326 -4.78 11.23 -11.34
N LEU A 327 -5.84 11.97 -11.68
CA LEU A 327 -6.47 11.90 -12.97
C LEU A 327 -5.31 12.10 -13.93
N GLY A 328 -4.96 11.02 -14.64
CA GLY A 328 -4.08 11.14 -15.78
C GLY A 328 -4.82 12.02 -16.78
N VAL A 329 -4.40 13.28 -16.83
CA VAL A 329 -4.57 14.16 -17.98
C VAL A 329 -3.19 14.71 -18.27
#